data_AF-A0A7L1UW72-F1
#
_entry.id   AF-A0A7L1UW72-F1
#
_cell.length_a   1.000
_cell.length_b   1.000
_cell.length_c   1.000
_cell.angle_alpha   90.00
_cell.angle_beta   90.00
_cell.angle_gamma   90.00
#
_symmetry.space_group_name_H-M   'P 1'
#
loop_
_entity.id
_entity.type
_entity.pdbx_description
1 polymer ?
#
loop_
_entity_poly.entity_id
_entity_poly.type
_entity_poly.pdbx_seq_one_letter_code
_entity_poly.pdbx_strand_id
1 'polypeptide(L)' 'PAGKAQEALQQWDWLGSLLERSGFSSILAATPLLDGAPVAVKRVPRNCVRCWGELPKGTSTPLEIKLLHVIS' A
#
# COMPACT_ATOMS: atom_id res chain seq x y z
N PRO A 1 13.16 3.06 9.93
CA PRO A 1 11.68 2.93 10.05
C PRO A 1 11.01 1.90 9.12
N ALA A 2 11.72 0.85 8.66
CA ALA A 2 11.15 -0.22 7.84
C ALA A 2 10.29 -1.24 8.63
N GLY A 3 10.48 -1.34 9.96
CA GLY A 3 9.84 -2.34 10.81
C GLY A 3 8.32 -2.23 10.89
N LYS A 4 7.76 -1.02 11.01
CA LYS A 4 6.31 -0.80 11.18
C LYS A 4 5.47 -1.23 9.97
N ALA A 5 5.98 -1.00 8.75
CA ALA A 5 5.31 -1.43 7.52
C ALA A 5 5.38 -2.95 7.35
N GLN A 6 6.48 -3.56 7.81
CA GLN A 6 6.67 -5.00 7.78
C GLN A 6 5.78 -5.70 8.82
N GLU A 7 5.61 -5.12 10.01
CA GLU A 7 4.66 -5.60 11.04
C GLU A 7 3.19 -5.50 10.58
N ALA A 8 2.79 -4.40 9.92
CA ALA A 8 1.46 -4.29 9.32
C ALA A 8 1.25 -5.31 8.18
N LEU A 9 2.33 -5.68 7.47
CA LEU A 9 2.31 -6.75 6.47
C LEU A 9 2.24 -8.16 7.09
N GLN A 10 2.59 -8.34 8.36
CA GLN A 10 2.43 -9.62 9.07
C GLN A 10 0.98 -9.91 9.48
N GLN A 11 0.06 -8.95 9.33
CA GLN A 11 -1.37 -9.15 9.58
C GLN A 11 -2.12 -9.78 8.38
N TRP A 12 -1.39 -10.10 7.30
CA TRP A 12 -1.93 -10.73 6.10
C TRP A 12 -1.41 -12.15 6.02
N ASP A 13 -2.29 -13.11 6.26
CA ASP A 13 -1.96 -14.54 6.27
C ASP A 13 -1.63 -15.06 4.87
N TRP A 14 -2.14 -14.37 3.83
CA TRP A 14 -1.92 -14.75 2.45
C TRP A 14 -1.74 -13.54 1.54
N LEU A 15 -0.50 -13.31 1.11
CA LEU A 15 -0.23 -12.52 -0.08
C LEU A 15 -0.47 -13.43 -1.28
N GLY A 16 -1.60 -13.19 -1.94
CA GLY A 16 -2.05 -13.97 -3.07
C GLY A 16 -1.33 -13.70 -4.36
N SER A 17 -1.87 -14.28 -5.44
CA SER A 17 -1.32 -14.16 -6.78
C SER A 17 -1.21 -12.69 -7.22
N LEU A 18 -0.18 -12.42 -8.03
CA LEU A 18 -0.04 -11.16 -8.74
C LEU A 18 -1.26 -10.98 -9.65
N LEU A 19 -2.02 -9.91 -9.40
CA LEU A 19 -3.17 -9.55 -10.22
C LEU A 19 -2.71 -8.76 -11.45
N GLU A 20 -1.79 -7.82 -11.25
CA GLU A 20 -1.40 -6.87 -12.29
C GLU A 20 0.01 -6.33 -12.03
N ARG A 21 0.76 -6.04 -13.09
CA ARG A 21 2.08 -5.41 -13.01
C ARG A 21 2.20 -4.34 -14.09
N SER A 22 2.09 -3.09 -13.67
CA SER A 22 2.24 -1.93 -14.55
C SER A 22 3.42 -1.07 -14.12
N GLY A 23 4.36 -0.89 -15.05
CA GLY A 23 5.57 -0.08 -14.85
C GLY A 23 6.37 -0.52 -13.62
N PHE A 24 6.43 0.36 -12.62
CA PHE A 24 7.15 0.15 -11.36
C PHE A 24 6.29 -0.44 -10.24
N SER A 25 4.98 -0.62 -10.48
CA SER A 25 4.04 -1.09 -9.46
C SER A 25 3.56 -2.50 -9.72
N SER A 26 3.25 -3.21 -8.63
CA SER A 26 2.65 -4.53 -8.65
C SER A 26 1.41 -4.53 -7.78
N ILE A 27 0.31 -5.11 -8.27
CA ILE A 27 -0.93 -5.28 -7.52
C ILE A 27 -1.07 -6.75 -7.20
N LEU A 28 -1.20 -7.06 -5.92
CA LEU A 28 -1.36 -8.43 -5.40
C LEU A 28 -2.74 -8.57 -4.80
N ALA A 29 -3.37 -9.73 -4.99
CA ALA A 29 -4.52 -10.09 -4.19
C ALA A 29 -4.06 -10.37 -2.75
N ALA A 30 -4.83 -10.00 -1.75
CA ALA A 30 -4.59 -10.44 -0.39
C ALA A 30 -5.91 -10.60 0.36
N THR A 31 -5.90 -11.43 1.39
CA THR A 31 -7.02 -11.56 2.32
C THR A 31 -6.48 -11.24 3.72
N PRO A 32 -6.99 -10.19 4.39
CA PRO A 32 -6.60 -9.88 5.76
C PRO A 32 -7.02 -11.02 6.68
N LEU A 33 -6.16 -11.32 7.66
CA LEU A 33 -6.45 -12.36 8.66
C LEU A 33 -7.62 -11.96 9.57
N LEU A 34 -7.84 -10.66 9.76
CA LEU A 34 -8.83 -10.12 10.72
C LEU A 34 -10.27 -10.22 10.21
N ASP A 35 -10.53 -9.75 8.99
CA ASP A 35 -11.89 -9.56 8.48
C ASP A 35 -12.26 -10.52 7.33
N GLY A 36 -11.27 -11.24 6.77
CA GLY A 36 -11.48 -12.21 5.68
C GLY A 36 -11.94 -11.62 4.34
N ALA A 37 -12.14 -10.30 4.24
CA ALA A 37 -12.60 -9.63 3.02
C ALA A 37 -11.46 -9.48 2.00
N PRO A 38 -11.64 -9.86 0.73
CA PRO A 38 -10.57 -9.76 -0.27
C PRO A 38 -10.18 -8.30 -0.53
N VAL A 39 -8.89 -8.03 -0.57
CA VAL A 39 -8.32 -6.70 -0.88
C VAL A 39 -7.27 -6.78 -1.99
N ALA A 40 -7.03 -5.64 -2.62
CA ALA A 40 -5.90 -5.44 -3.53
C ALA A 40 -4.78 -4.67 -2.82
N VAL A 41 -3.58 -5.23 -2.82
CA VAL A 41 -2.38 -4.61 -2.25
C VAL A 41 -1.50 -4.06 -3.38
N LYS A 42 -1.45 -2.74 -3.52
CA LYS A 42 -0.56 -2.07 -4.46
C LYS A 42 0.82 -1.83 -3.83
N ARG A 43 1.86 -2.40 -4.42
CA ARG A 43 3.26 -2.17 -4.06
C ARG A 43 3.89 -1.17 -5.02
N VAL A 44 4.49 -0.12 -4.47
CA VAL A 44 5.22 0.91 -5.23
C VAL A 44 6.57 1.13 -4.57
N PRO A 45 7.70 0.86 -5.25
CA PRO A 45 9.03 1.17 -4.75
C PRO A 45 9.15 2.67 -4.47
N ARG A 46 9.69 3.02 -3.30
CA ARG A 46 9.78 4.41 -2.86
C ARG A 46 10.55 5.31 -3.85
N ASN A 47 11.62 4.78 -4.43
CA ASN A 47 12.45 5.48 -5.42
C ASN A 47 11.71 5.75 -6.75
N CYS A 48 10.60 5.07 -7.00
CA CYS A 48 9.75 5.30 -8.17
C CYS A 48 8.61 6.30 -7.90
N VAL A 49 8.45 6.77 -6.65
CA VAL A 49 7.45 7.79 -6.30
C VAL A 49 7.98 9.17 -6.69
N ARG A 50 7.41 9.73 -7.76
CA ARG A 50 7.79 11.05 -8.29
C ARG A 50 7.11 12.21 -7.58
N CYS A 51 5.90 12.01 -7.08
CA CYS A 51 5.09 13.06 -6.46
C CYS A 51 4.78 12.70 -5.00
N TRP A 52 5.09 13.64 -4.12
CA TRP A 52 4.92 13.51 -2.67
C TRP A 52 3.94 14.59 -2.19
N GLY A 53 3.20 14.27 -1.14
CA GLY A 53 2.37 15.21 -0.40
C GLY A 53 2.47 14.93 1.10
N GLU A 54 1.73 15.69 1.88
CA GLU A 54 1.69 15.55 3.33
C GLU A 54 0.27 15.28 3.82
N LEU A 55 0.16 14.31 4.75
CA LEU A 55 -1.05 14.05 5.53
C LEU A 55 -1.16 15.04 6.72
N PRO A 56 -2.33 15.20 7.36
CA PRO A 56 -2.58 16.19 8.44
C PRO A 56 -1.66 16.12 9.67
N LYS A 57 -0.76 15.14 9.75
CA LYS A 57 0.25 14.98 10.82
C LYS A 57 1.68 15.27 10.34
N GLY A 58 1.83 15.96 9.20
CA GLY A 58 3.14 16.26 8.59
C GLY A 58 3.87 15.03 8.04
N THR A 59 3.19 13.88 7.94
CA THR A 59 3.79 12.66 7.40
C THR A 59 3.89 12.77 5.88
N SER A 60 5.11 12.71 5.36
CA SER A 60 5.35 12.67 3.91
C SER A 60 4.86 11.34 3.33
N THR A 61 3.97 11.43 2.35
CA THR A 61 3.35 10.27 1.70
C THR A 61 3.39 10.44 0.19
N PRO A 62 3.37 9.33 -0.58
CA PRO A 62 3.06 9.40 -2.00
C PRO A 62 1.76 10.17 -2.21
N LEU A 63 1.75 11.10 -3.18
CA LEU A 63 0.58 11.93 -3.46
C LEU A 63 -0.69 11.08 -3.71
N GLU A 64 -0.54 9.91 -4.33
CA GLU A 64 -1.62 8.93 -4.52
C GLU A 64 -2.34 8.58 -3.21
N ILE A 65 -1.59 8.34 -2.12
CA ILE A 65 -2.17 8.02 -0.81
C ILE A 65 -2.90 9.22 -0.23
N LYS A 66 -2.33 10.43 -0.35
CA LYS A 66 -2.99 11.66 0.09
C LYS A 66 -4.31 11.87 -0.65
N LEU A 67 -4.32 11.66 -1.97
CA LEU A 67 -5.52 11.82 -2.78
C LEU A 67 -6.60 10.81 -2.42
N LEU A 68 -6.23 9.54 -2.20
CA LEU A 68 -7.17 8.52 -1.70
C LEU A 68 -7.82 8.94 -0.38
N HIS A 69 -7.04 9.52 0.54
CA HIS A 69 -7.59 9.99 1.83
C HIS A 69 -8.57 11.16 1.69
N VAL A 70 -8.40 12.03 0.69
CA VAL A 70 -9.28 13.19 0.46
C VAL A 70 -10.63 12.78 -0.14
N ILE A 71 -10.68 11.67 -0.89
CA ILE A 71 -11.89 11.19 -1.55
C ILE A 71 -12.60 10.04 -0.80
N SER A 72 -12.04 9.59 0.33
CA SER A 72 -12.64 8.58 1.21
C SER A 72 -13.65 9.22 2.15
#